data_AF-A0A7S0AVR6-F1
#
_entry.id   AF-A0A7S0AVR6-F1
#
_cell.length_a   1.000
_cell.length_b   1.000
_cell.length_c   1.000
_cell.angle_alpha   90.00
_cell.angle_beta   90.00
_cell.angle_gamma   90.00
#
_symmetry.space_group_name_H-M   'P 1'
#
loop_
_entity.id
_entity.type
_entity.pdbx_description
1 polymer ?
#
loop_
_entity_poly.entity_id
_entity_poly.type
_entity_poly.pdbx_seq_one_letter_code
_entity_poly.pdbx_strand_id
1 'polypeptide(L)'
;NHEADIDHRTVCRHVRNYPGTWINSNMQDHEAMEAQVPFEIIDVQSEDGTNSRRIGLVAVLSDDPDLYSHFKAPGAFGGATINDPWDCLEQYKELLEGPEYQCD
;
A
#
# COMPACT_ATOMS: atom_id res chain seq x y z
N ASN A 1 -6.97 -6.50 5.09
CA ASN A 1 -6.60 -7.69 5.89
C ASN A 1 -7.30 -8.94 5.37
N HIS A 2 -8.58 -8.86 4.97
CA HIS A 2 -9.33 -9.97 4.36
C HIS A 2 -8.69 -10.52 3.07
N GLU A 3 -7.80 -9.77 2.43
CA GLU A 3 -6.97 -10.26 1.35
C GLU A 3 -6.09 -11.45 1.81
N ALA A 4 -5.74 -11.58 3.09
CA ALA A 4 -5.02 -12.73 3.63
C ALA A 4 -5.88 -13.99 3.78
N ASP A 5 -7.22 -13.87 3.70
CA ASP A 5 -8.15 -14.99 3.95
C ASP A 5 -8.19 -16.01 2.80
N ILE A 6 -7.65 -15.65 1.64
CA ILE A 6 -7.58 -16.53 0.47
C ILE A 6 -6.16 -17.08 0.30
N ASP A 7 -6.04 -18.16 -0.47
CA ASP A 7 -4.73 -18.75 -0.80
C ASP A 7 -3.77 -17.68 -1.35
N HIS A 8 -2.54 -17.64 -0.82
CA HIS A 8 -1.58 -16.59 -1.13
C HIS A 8 -1.26 -16.48 -2.63
N ARG A 9 -1.22 -17.60 -3.36
CA ARG A 9 -1.04 -17.57 -4.83
C ARG A 9 -2.24 -16.91 -5.52
N THR A 10 -3.44 -17.06 -4.97
CA THR A 10 -4.65 -16.40 -5.47
C THR A 10 -4.58 -14.89 -5.25
N VAL A 11 -4.14 -14.42 -4.08
CA VAL A 11 -3.88 -12.98 -3.84
C VAL A 11 -2.88 -12.45 -4.85
N CYS A 12 -1.72 -13.10 -4.99
CA CYS A 12 -0.69 -12.67 -5.91
C CYS A 12 -1.19 -12.60 -7.37
N ARG A 13 -2.04 -13.55 -7.77
CA ARG A 13 -2.69 -13.51 -9.08
C ARG A 13 -3.68 -12.35 -9.22
N HIS A 14 -4.44 -12.01 -8.18
CA HIS A 14 -5.34 -10.86 -8.21
C HIS A 14 -4.57 -9.54 -8.33
N VAL A 15 -3.51 -9.37 -7.54
CA VAL A 15 -2.60 -8.23 -7.62
C VAL A 15 -2.07 -8.06 -9.05
N ARG A 16 -1.48 -9.11 -9.63
CA ARG A 16 -0.90 -9.06 -10.99
C ARG A 16 -1.91 -8.84 -12.12
N ASN A 17 -3.18 -9.17 -11.89
CA ASN A 17 -4.23 -9.03 -12.89
C ASN A 17 -5.07 -7.76 -12.70
N TYR A 18 -4.82 -6.98 -11.65
CA TYR A 18 -5.53 -5.73 -11.43
C TYR A 18 -5.07 -4.70 -12.48
N PRO A 19 -6.00 -4.10 -13.25
CA PRO A 19 -5.62 -3.17 -14.33
C PRO A 19 -5.18 -1.79 -13.83
N GLY A 20 -5.41 -1.48 -12.54
CA GLY A 20 -4.99 -0.23 -11.93
C GLY A 20 -3.73 -0.38 -11.08
N THR A 21 -3.45 0.65 -10.30
CA THR A 21 -2.33 0.66 -9.38
C THR A 21 -2.71 -0.03 -8.07
N TRP A 22 -1.93 -1.04 -7.67
CA TRP A 22 -2.06 -1.65 -6.35
C TRP A 22 -1.05 -1.03 -5.39
N ILE A 23 -1.53 -0.28 -4.41
CA ILE A 23 -0.67 0.38 -3.42
C ILE A 23 -0.52 -0.52 -2.20
N ASN A 24 0.71 -0.68 -1.74
CA ASN A 24 1.04 -1.34 -0.48
C ASN A 24 2.30 -0.67 0.06
N SER A 25 2.19 0.02 1.19
CA SER A 25 3.21 0.94 1.70
C SER A 25 4.04 0.33 2.85
N ASN A 26 3.43 -0.44 3.74
CA ASN A 26 4.12 -0.99 4.92
C ASN A 26 4.44 -2.50 4.83
N MET A 27 4.13 -3.18 3.72
CA MET A 27 4.51 -4.58 3.48
C MET A 27 5.28 -4.73 2.15
N GLN A 28 6.56 -4.36 2.17
CA GLN A 28 7.42 -4.21 0.98
C GLN A 28 8.14 -5.50 0.52
N ASP A 29 7.98 -6.61 1.23
CA ASP A 29 8.59 -7.91 0.91
C ASP A 29 7.58 -8.95 0.40
N HIS A 30 6.35 -8.50 0.05
CA HIS A 30 5.32 -9.38 -0.50
C HIS A 30 5.73 -9.98 -1.86
N GLU A 31 5.37 -11.24 -2.13
CA GLU A 31 5.78 -11.97 -3.35
C GLU A 31 5.35 -11.28 -4.66
N ALA A 32 4.26 -10.51 -4.63
CA ALA A 32 3.76 -9.79 -5.80
C ALA A 32 4.16 -8.30 -5.79
N MET A 33 5.22 -7.90 -5.08
CA MET A 33 5.63 -6.48 -5.03
C MET A 33 6.05 -5.92 -6.38
N GLU A 34 6.45 -6.74 -7.35
CA GLU A 34 6.71 -6.31 -8.72
C GLU A 34 5.47 -5.78 -9.47
N ALA A 35 4.27 -6.09 -8.97
CA ALA A 35 2.99 -5.62 -9.49
C ALA A 35 2.29 -4.66 -8.52
N GLN A 36 3.02 -4.12 -7.54
CA GLN A 36 2.54 -3.15 -6.56
C GLN A 36 3.48 -1.95 -6.54
N VAL A 37 3.02 -0.86 -5.94
CA VAL A 37 3.85 0.31 -5.68
C VAL A 37 3.74 0.73 -4.20
N PRO A 38 4.80 1.33 -3.64
CA PRO A 38 4.77 1.83 -2.27
C PRO A 38 3.79 2.98 -2.06
N PHE A 39 3.61 3.83 -3.08
CA PHE A 39 2.71 4.97 -3.10
C PHE A 39 2.38 5.33 -4.55
N GLU A 40 1.36 6.16 -4.74
CA GLU A 40 1.00 6.73 -6.04
C GLU A 40 0.76 8.23 -5.89
N ILE A 41 1.06 9.00 -6.92
CA ILE A 41 0.76 10.44 -6.96
C ILE A 41 -0.21 10.68 -8.12
N ILE A 42 -1.31 11.36 -7.82
CA ILE A 42 -2.28 11.77 -8.84
C ILE A 42 -2.40 13.29 -8.84
N ASP A 43 -2.41 13.87 -10.05
CA ASP A 43 -2.72 15.28 -10.24
C ASP A 43 -4.21 15.41 -10.58
N VAL A 44 -4.95 16.14 -9.76
CA VAL A 44 -6.40 16.35 -9.92
C VAL A 44 -6.67 17.81 -10.23
N GLN A 45 -7.45 18.05 -11.27
CA GLN A 45 -7.88 19.37 -11.68
C GLN A 45 -9.40 19.53 -11.46
N SER A 46 -9.83 20.69 -10.96
CA SER A 46 -11.25 21.03 -10.96
C SER A 46 -11.77 21.12 -12.38
N GLU A 47 -13.07 20.84 -12.58
CA GLU A 47 -13.68 20.84 -13.91
C GLU A 47 -13.55 22.20 -14.63
N ASP A 48 -13.57 23.30 -13.87
CA ASP A 48 -13.40 24.67 -14.36
C ASP A 48 -11.93 25.11 -14.51
N GLY A 49 -10.97 24.24 -14.17
CA GLY A 49 -9.54 24.50 -14.24
C GLY A 49 -8.98 25.48 -13.20
N THR A 50 -9.80 25.99 -12.28
CA THR A 50 -9.38 27.00 -11.29
C THR A 50 -8.50 26.45 -10.18
N ASN A 51 -8.55 25.14 -9.95
CA ASN A 51 -7.77 24.46 -8.93
C ASN A 51 -7.07 23.24 -9.51
N SER A 52 -5.79 23.06 -9.13
CA SER A 52 -5.03 21.84 -9.33
C SER A 52 -4.48 21.40 -7.98
N ARG A 53 -4.51 20.10 -7.71
CA ARG A 53 -3.90 19.49 -6.52
C ARG A 53 -3.09 18.27 -6.90
N ARG A 54 -1.92 18.13 -6.29
CA ARG A 54 -1.10 16.93 -6.36
C ARG A 54 -1.34 16.11 -5.10
N ILE A 55 -1.94 14.94 -5.25
CA ILE A 55 -2.38 14.11 -4.12
C ILE A 55 -1.48 12.88 -4.05
N GLY A 56 -0.80 12.70 -2.92
CA GLY A 56 -0.10 11.47 -2.59
C GLY A 56 -1.03 10.43 -1.96
N LEU A 57 -0.99 9.21 -2.46
CA LEU A 57 -1.77 8.07 -2.00
C LEU A 57 -0.84 7.02 -1.37
N VAL A 58 -1.14 6.63 -0.14
CA VAL A 58 -0.45 5.59 0.62
C VAL A 58 -1.49 4.61 1.18
N ALA A 59 -1.13 3.33 1.26
CA ALA A 59 -2.03 2.28 1.73
C ALA A 59 -1.28 1.36 2.70
N VAL A 60 -1.69 1.40 3.97
CA VAL A 60 -1.09 0.60 5.04
C VAL A 60 -2.03 -0.51 5.49
N LEU A 61 -1.44 -1.63 5.87
CA LEU A 61 -2.08 -2.71 6.61
C LEU A 61 -1.92 -2.47 8.12
N SER A 62 -2.87 -2.92 8.93
CA SER A 62 -2.62 -3.04 10.37
C SER A 62 -1.53 -4.08 10.60
N ASP A 63 -0.64 -3.81 11.55
CA ASP A 63 0.41 -4.72 12.05
C ASP A 63 0.02 -5.42 13.36
N ASP A 64 -1.24 -5.32 13.78
CA ASP A 64 -1.75 -5.93 15.02
C ASP A 64 -1.52 -7.46 15.01
N PRO A 65 -0.69 -8.00 15.93
CA PRO A 65 -0.39 -9.43 15.97
C PRO A 65 -1.63 -10.30 16.16
N ASP A 66 -2.64 -9.83 16.90
CA ASP A 66 -3.85 -10.61 17.17
C ASP A 66 -4.66 -10.81 15.88
N LEU A 67 -4.66 -9.82 14.99
CA LEU A 67 -5.37 -9.86 13.70
C LEU A 67 -4.89 -11.02 12.82
N TYR A 68 -3.59 -11.35 12.87
CA TYR A 68 -2.98 -12.39 12.04
C TYR A 68 -2.59 -13.67 12.79
N SER A 69 -2.83 -13.72 14.10
CA SER A 69 -2.44 -14.83 14.99
C SER A 69 -2.98 -16.21 14.57
N HIS A 70 -4.09 -16.24 13.84
CA HIS A 70 -4.76 -17.47 13.40
C HIS A 70 -4.16 -18.09 12.12
N PHE A 71 -3.33 -17.35 11.39
CA PHE A 71 -2.65 -17.88 10.21
C PHE A 71 -1.50 -18.81 10.61
N LYS A 72 -1.48 -20.01 10.03
CA LYS A 72 -0.38 -20.96 10.21
C LYS A 72 0.82 -20.55 9.34
N ALA A 73 2.00 -21.07 9.68
CA ALA A 73 3.22 -20.86 8.89
C ALA A 73 2.95 -21.04 7.38
N PRO A 74 3.41 -20.11 6.51
CA PRO A 74 4.36 -19.02 6.79
C PRO A 74 3.77 -17.77 7.46
N GLY A 75 2.46 -17.71 7.68
CA GLY A 75 1.74 -16.55 8.23
C GLY A 75 0.80 -15.91 7.21
N ALA A 76 0.20 -14.78 7.58
CA ALA A 76 -0.58 -13.97 6.65
C ALA A 76 0.26 -13.52 5.44
N PHE A 77 -0.37 -13.33 4.28
CA PHE A 77 0.29 -12.80 3.08
C PHE A 77 1.58 -13.55 2.67
N GLY A 78 1.65 -14.86 2.91
CA GLY A 78 2.84 -15.66 2.59
C GLY A 78 4.02 -15.44 3.56
N GLY A 79 3.77 -14.83 4.73
CA GLY A 79 4.80 -14.51 5.73
C GLY A 79 5.53 -13.20 5.48
N ALA A 80 4.97 -12.31 4.66
CA ALA A 80 5.49 -10.98 4.42
C ALA A 80 5.46 -10.13 5.71
N THR A 81 6.44 -9.23 5.83
CA THR A 81 6.62 -8.36 7.01
C THR A 81 5.71 -7.15 6.89
N ILE A 82 4.81 -6.98 7.85
CA ILE A 82 4.00 -5.76 7.98
C ILE A 82 4.68 -4.86 9.01
N ASN A 83 5.22 -3.74 8.57
CA ASN A 83 5.84 -2.74 9.45
C ASN A 83 4.77 -1.88 10.13
N ASP A 84 5.15 -1.20 11.22
CA ASP A 84 4.26 -0.29 11.94
C ASP A 84 3.62 0.73 10.98
N PRO A 85 2.27 0.80 10.93
CA PRO A 85 1.58 1.66 9.97
C PRO A 85 1.74 3.15 10.28
N TRP A 86 1.95 3.54 11.54
CA TRP A 86 2.11 4.94 11.94
C TRP A 86 3.49 5.47 11.56
N ASP A 87 4.54 4.70 11.84
CA ASP A 87 5.90 5.01 11.41
C ASP A 87 5.97 5.09 9.87
N CYS A 88 5.30 4.16 9.17
CA CYS A 88 5.21 4.18 7.71
C CYS A 88 4.49 5.44 7.20
N LEU A 89 3.36 5.81 7.80
CA LEU A 89 2.61 7.01 7.43
C LEU A 89 3.42 8.30 7.69
N GLU A 90 4.15 8.38 8.80
CA GLU A 90 5.01 9.53 9.11
C GLU A 90 6.12 9.67 8.04
N GLN A 91 6.80 8.58 7.69
CA GLN A 91 7.83 8.57 6.64
C GLN A 91 7.28 9.04 5.29
N TYR A 92 6.12 8.51 4.86
CA TYR A 92 5.54 8.90 3.58
C TYR A 92 4.96 10.31 3.60
N LYS A 93 4.47 10.80 4.74
CA LYS A 93 4.05 12.20 4.87
C LYS A 93 5.24 13.14 4.62
N GLU A 94 6.36 12.91 5.29
CA GLU A 94 7.57 13.71 5.08
C GLU A 94 8.10 13.63 3.65
N LEU A 95 8.08 12.43 3.05
CA LEU A 95 8.51 12.22 1.68
C LEU A 95 7.62 12.96 0.67
N LEU A 96 6.30 12.76 0.76
CA LEU A 96 5.33 13.22 -0.23
C LEU A 96 5.09 14.73 -0.16
N GLU A 97 5.06 15.32 1.06
CA GLU A 97 5.00 16.78 1.26
C GLU A 97 6.37 17.44 1.05
N GLY A 98 7.44 16.65 1.03
CA GLY A 98 8.80 17.09 0.85
C GLY A 98 9.11 17.70 -0.53
N PRO A 99 10.31 18.27 -0.70
CA PRO A 99 10.68 19.00 -1.91
C PRO A 99 10.76 18.13 -3.17
N GLU A 100 10.83 16.81 -3.03
CA GLU A 100 10.90 15.87 -4.15
C GLU A 100 9.56 15.74 -4.89
N TYR A 101 8.46 15.60 -4.13
CA TYR A 101 7.14 15.31 -4.70
C TYR A 101 6.16 16.48 -4.60
N GLN A 102 6.25 17.28 -3.53
CA GLN A 102 5.46 18.49 -3.33
C GLN A 102 3.95 18.23 -3.44
N CYS A 103 3.47 17.14 -2.81
CA CYS A 103 2.04 16.89 -2.67
C CYS A 103 1.39 17.91 -1.72
N ASP A 104 0.12 18.23 -1.98
CA ASP A 104 -0.71 19.16 -1.21
C ASP A 104 -1.34 18.55 0.04
#